data_AF-A0A3N4VC11-F1
#
_entry.id   AF-A0A3N4VC11-F1
#
_cell.length_a   1.000
_cell.length_b   1.000
_cell.length_c   1.000
_cell.angle_alpha   90.00
_cell.angle_beta   90.00
_cell.angle_gamma   90.00
#
_symmetry.space_group_name_H-M   'P 1'
#
loop_
_entity.id
_entity.type
_entity.pdbx_description
1 polymer ?
#
loop_
_entity_poly.entity_id
_entity_poly.type
_entity_poly.pdbx_seq_one_letter_code
_entity_poly.pdbx_strand_id
1 'polypeptide(L)'
;MLHIADPTAQAIRARGRVGLPGTRFTMEEPFCRERQAERHGLEVPVPDAGQRTLVHRAVYDELGRGVVREPSRARYRRVVAGPVARGAQGVIPGCTGAGLLVGEGDAEGPLFDTAALHARHAARARWPRTERAAAARRAGDLRPVPRHRARLHSRLSTPRNNAAMSHWYFVSPGSQQRIGPLDADAAAAHARAHPDDLCWREGLSGWQKVRAMPEFAEALEAAPPQLPPLPSMASRRSDDIDFRIVGNDMPFVEIELDPGESAIAEAGALMYKDASVQMDTVFGDGRHSGQGGGFMDKLFSAGKRVLTGESLFTTMFTHTGQGKAHVAFAAPYPGTVLAMKLDEHGGRLICQKDSFLAGARGVSVGIALQRRILTGLFGGEGFVMQKLEGDGWVFVHAGGTVVERELRAGERLDVDTGCVVAYHDTVSMDVRMVGGVKTMFFGGEGLFLATLTGPGKVWLQSLPFSRMAARMFAAAPQGGGQARGEGSVLGGLGRILDGDNGF
;
A
#
# COMPACT_ATOMS: atom_id res chain seq x y z
N MET A 1 10.67 2.43 23.81
CA MET A 1 11.13 2.53 22.41
C MET A 1 12.16 1.44 22.13
N LEU A 2 11.95 0.61 21.11
CA LEU A 2 12.93 -0.42 20.71
C LEU A 2 13.91 0.16 19.69
N HIS A 3 15.19 0.30 20.07
CA HIS A 3 16.19 0.85 19.16
C HIS A 3 16.90 -0.22 18.34
N ILE A 4 17.21 0.08 17.07
CA ILE A 4 17.79 -0.85 16.09
C ILE A 4 19.19 -1.39 16.47
N ALA A 5 20.00 -0.56 17.14
CA ALA A 5 21.35 -0.95 17.57
C ALA A 5 21.37 -2.02 18.68
N ASP A 6 20.36 -2.06 19.56
CA ASP A 6 20.37 -2.96 20.73
C ASP A 6 20.25 -4.46 20.37
N PRO A 7 19.30 -4.90 19.53
CA PRO A 7 19.25 -6.30 19.11
C PRO A 7 20.41 -6.68 18.20
N THR A 8 21.01 -5.72 17.51
CA THR A 8 22.22 -5.91 16.72
C THR A 8 23.40 -6.23 17.63
N ALA A 9 23.61 -5.44 18.67
CA ALA A 9 24.65 -5.67 19.66
C ALA A 9 24.47 -6.99 20.43
N GLN A 10 23.23 -7.36 20.75
CA GLN A 10 22.92 -8.67 21.37
C GLN A 10 23.34 -9.85 20.47
N ALA A 11 23.22 -9.72 19.15
CA ALA A 11 23.61 -10.76 18.20
C ALA A 11 25.12 -10.87 18.01
N ILE A 12 25.86 -9.76 18.17
CA ILE A 12 27.32 -9.71 18.03
C ILE A 12 28.04 -10.40 19.21
N ARG A 13 27.30 -10.72 20.30
CA ARG A 13 27.79 -11.22 21.60
C ARG A 13 28.64 -10.14 22.32
N ALA A 14 28.56 -10.13 23.65
CA ALA A 14 28.75 -8.93 24.48
C ALA A 14 30.12 -8.20 24.42
N ARG A 15 31.14 -8.67 23.69
CA ARG A 15 32.43 -7.98 23.49
C ARG A 15 33.05 -8.40 22.16
N GLY A 16 33.14 -7.47 21.21
CA GLY A 16 33.73 -7.73 19.89
C GLY A 16 33.91 -6.46 19.06
N ARG A 17 34.69 -6.59 17.97
CA ARG A 17 34.95 -5.57 16.96
C ARG A 17 34.09 -5.83 15.73
N VAL A 18 33.31 -4.85 15.29
CA VAL A 18 32.36 -5.02 14.20
C VAL A 18 32.43 -3.85 13.21
N GLY A 19 32.63 -4.14 11.93
CA GLY A 19 32.66 -3.10 10.91
C GLY A 19 31.29 -2.46 10.71
N LEU A 20 31.21 -1.13 10.51
CA LEU A 20 29.94 -0.44 10.22
C LEU A 20 30.02 0.37 8.91
N PRO A 21 30.03 -0.27 7.73
CA PRO A 21 29.83 0.42 6.46
C PRO A 21 28.34 0.75 6.26
N GLY A 22 28.01 2.04 6.11
CA GLY A 22 26.63 2.51 5.93
C GLY A 22 26.58 3.86 5.23
N THR A 23 25.46 4.57 5.33
CA THR A 23 25.42 5.98 4.92
C THR A 23 26.35 6.81 5.82
N ARG A 24 26.75 7.99 5.35
CA ARG A 24 27.55 8.93 6.16
C ARG A 24 26.90 9.16 7.54
N PHE A 25 25.58 9.35 7.58
CA PHE A 25 24.80 9.45 8.81
C PHE A 25 25.07 8.27 9.76
N THR A 26 24.86 7.02 9.32
CA THR A 26 25.10 5.84 10.17
C THR A 26 26.55 5.72 10.67
N MET A 27 27.53 6.17 9.88
CA MET A 27 28.96 6.01 10.19
C MET A 27 29.54 7.14 11.03
N GLU A 28 29.04 8.37 10.85
CA GLU A 28 29.62 9.58 11.42
C GLU A 28 28.82 10.10 12.60
N GLU A 29 27.50 9.89 12.62
CA GLU A 29 26.62 10.34 13.71
C GLU A 29 26.61 9.39 14.93
N PRO A 30 26.30 9.93 16.12
CA PRO A 30 26.38 9.19 17.38
C PRO A 30 25.38 8.04 17.52
N PHE A 31 24.20 8.13 16.90
CA PHE A 31 23.03 7.28 17.23
C PHE A 31 23.27 5.76 17.09
N CYS A 32 24.10 5.33 16.13
CA CYS A 32 24.37 3.91 15.89
C CYS A 32 25.76 3.48 16.36
N ARG A 33 26.77 4.34 16.17
CA ARG A 33 28.17 4.03 16.52
C ARG A 33 28.41 4.13 18.02
N GLU A 34 28.09 5.28 18.62
CA GLU A 34 28.34 5.52 20.04
C GLU A 34 27.45 4.64 20.90
N ARG A 35 26.18 4.44 20.52
CA ARG A 35 25.31 3.51 21.25
C ARG A 35 25.84 2.09 21.27
N GLN A 36 26.47 1.60 20.20
CA GLN A 36 27.09 0.28 20.19
C GLN A 36 28.36 0.23 21.06
N ALA A 37 29.15 1.29 21.05
CA ALA A 37 30.36 1.38 21.87
C ALA A 37 30.05 1.54 23.37
N GLU A 38 29.29 2.55 23.74
CA GLU A 38 29.07 2.96 25.13
C GLU A 38 28.13 2.02 25.88
N ARG A 39 27.04 1.60 25.23
CA ARG A 39 26.02 0.77 25.91
C ARG A 39 26.32 -0.72 25.85
N HIS A 40 27.02 -1.17 24.81
CA HIS A 40 27.24 -2.59 24.54
C HIS A 40 28.71 -2.99 24.48
N GLY A 41 29.66 -2.05 24.65
CA GLY A 41 31.08 -2.34 24.72
C GLY A 41 31.70 -2.83 23.41
N LEU A 42 31.11 -2.50 22.25
CA LEU A 42 31.61 -2.92 20.94
C LEU A 42 32.62 -1.92 20.37
N GLU A 43 33.70 -2.41 19.76
CA GLU A 43 34.56 -1.59 18.93
C GLU A 43 33.97 -1.52 17.52
N VAL A 44 33.67 -0.32 17.01
CA VAL A 44 32.93 -0.14 15.76
C VAL A 44 33.78 0.61 14.72
N PRO A 45 34.79 -0.04 14.09
CA PRO A 45 35.58 0.60 13.05
C PRO A 45 34.72 0.94 11.83
N VAL A 46 34.86 2.19 11.36
CA VAL A 46 34.24 2.67 10.12
C VAL A 46 35.26 2.70 8.97
N PRO A 47 34.81 2.66 7.70
CA PRO A 47 35.68 2.83 6.55
C PRO A 47 36.43 4.17 6.55
N ASP A 48 37.51 4.29 5.78
CA ASP A 48 38.21 5.56 5.57
C ASP A 48 37.35 6.60 4.82
N ALA A 49 37.76 7.86 4.79
CA ALA A 49 36.95 8.95 4.22
C ALA A 49 36.56 8.74 2.74
N GLY A 50 37.45 8.14 1.95
CA GLY A 50 37.18 7.82 0.54
C GLY A 50 36.16 6.70 0.41
N GLN A 51 36.32 5.65 1.21
CA GLN A 51 35.39 4.53 1.29
C GLN A 51 34.00 4.97 1.80
N ARG A 52 33.93 5.86 2.80
CA ARG A 52 32.65 6.39 3.30
C ARG A 52 31.90 7.18 2.25
N THR A 53 32.60 8.01 1.48
CA THR A 53 32.00 8.75 0.35
C THR A 53 31.45 7.80 -0.71
N LEU A 54 32.19 6.73 -1.02
CA LEU A 54 31.75 5.72 -1.98
C LEU A 54 30.50 4.96 -1.49
N VAL A 55 30.53 4.47 -0.25
CA VAL A 55 29.41 3.72 0.35
C VAL A 55 28.17 4.61 0.43
N HIS A 56 28.31 5.86 0.85
CA HIS A 56 27.21 6.82 0.90
C HIS A 56 26.59 7.05 -0.48
N ARG A 57 27.41 7.31 -1.51
CA ARG A 57 26.94 7.50 -2.90
C ARG A 57 26.22 6.26 -3.42
N ALA A 58 26.80 5.07 -3.23
CA ALA A 58 26.20 3.82 -3.71
C ALA A 58 24.85 3.52 -3.04
N VAL A 59 24.70 3.87 -1.76
CA VAL A 59 23.45 3.66 -1.02
C VAL A 59 22.42 4.76 -1.33
N TYR A 60 22.83 6.02 -1.34
CA TYR A 60 21.91 7.15 -1.43
C TYR A 60 21.53 7.50 -2.87
N ASP A 61 22.52 7.62 -3.76
CA ASP A 61 22.30 8.09 -5.14
C ASP A 61 21.90 6.98 -6.10
N GLU A 62 22.29 5.74 -5.82
CA GLU A 62 21.98 4.59 -6.67
C GLU A 62 20.88 3.72 -6.03
N LEU A 63 21.17 3.06 -4.91
CA LEU A 63 20.24 2.12 -4.29
C LEU A 63 18.94 2.80 -3.84
N GLY A 64 19.02 4.02 -3.29
CA GLY A 64 17.86 4.84 -2.92
C GLY A 64 16.95 5.19 -4.09
N ARG A 65 17.42 5.07 -5.35
CA ARG A 65 16.65 5.27 -6.59
C ARG A 65 16.31 3.95 -7.29
N GLY A 66 16.48 2.81 -6.61
CA GLY A 66 16.25 1.48 -7.17
C GLY A 66 17.30 1.03 -8.20
N VAL A 67 18.43 1.73 -8.32
CA VAL A 67 19.49 1.41 -9.30
C VAL A 67 20.63 0.66 -8.61
N VAL A 68 21.01 -0.50 -9.15
CA VAL A 68 22.19 -1.25 -8.69
C VAL A 68 23.21 -1.33 -9.81
N ARG A 69 24.28 -0.54 -9.72
CA ARG A 69 25.38 -0.59 -10.71
C ARG A 69 26.45 -1.56 -10.24
N GLU A 70 26.78 -2.55 -11.08
CA GLU A 70 27.81 -3.55 -10.76
C GLU A 70 29.17 -2.95 -10.36
N PRO A 71 29.69 -1.86 -10.98
CA PRO A 71 30.92 -1.23 -10.53
C PRO A 71 30.84 -0.66 -9.10
N SER A 72 29.69 -0.09 -8.73
CA SER A 72 29.45 0.46 -7.39
C SER A 72 29.25 -0.65 -6.36
N ARG A 73 28.52 -1.70 -6.72
CA ARG A 73 28.35 -2.92 -5.92
C ARG A 73 29.69 -3.62 -5.64
N ALA A 74 30.54 -3.79 -6.65
CA ALA A 74 31.85 -4.41 -6.52
C ALA A 74 32.79 -3.62 -5.59
N ARG A 75 32.69 -2.28 -5.60
CA ARG A 75 33.45 -1.43 -4.67
C ARG A 75 32.86 -1.45 -3.27
N TYR A 76 31.54 -1.45 -3.14
CA TYR A 76 30.85 -1.58 -1.84
C TYR A 76 31.23 -2.90 -1.15
N ARG A 77 31.24 -4.02 -1.88
CA ARG A 77 31.68 -5.34 -1.38
C ARG A 77 33.10 -5.32 -0.84
N ARG A 78 34.03 -4.66 -1.52
CA ARG A 78 35.41 -4.50 -1.03
C ARG A 78 35.48 -3.73 0.29
N VAL A 79 34.66 -2.69 0.43
CA VAL A 79 34.57 -1.94 1.69
C VAL A 79 33.97 -2.79 2.81
N VAL A 80 32.95 -3.60 2.51
CA VAL A 80 32.33 -4.53 3.47
C VAL A 80 33.29 -5.65 3.90
N ALA A 81 34.11 -6.20 3.00
CA ALA A 81 35.08 -7.24 3.36
C ALA A 81 36.23 -6.71 4.24
N GLY A 82 36.57 -5.42 4.11
CA GLY A 82 37.74 -4.81 4.75
C GLY A 82 37.81 -4.94 6.29
N PRO A 83 36.74 -4.68 7.05
CA PRO A 83 36.75 -4.82 8.51
C PRO A 83 37.10 -6.24 8.98
N VAL A 84 36.56 -7.29 8.35
CA VAL A 84 36.84 -8.69 8.72
C VAL A 84 38.31 -9.03 8.48
N ALA A 85 38.85 -8.60 7.34
CA ALA A 85 40.28 -8.75 7.03
C ALA A 85 41.20 -8.02 8.04
N ARG A 86 40.68 -7.06 8.80
CA ARG A 86 41.37 -6.35 9.88
C ARG A 86 41.01 -6.86 11.29
N GLY A 87 40.45 -8.05 11.39
CA GLY A 87 40.14 -8.71 12.67
C GLY A 87 38.80 -8.33 13.29
N ALA A 88 37.88 -7.70 12.55
CA ALA A 88 36.49 -7.60 12.99
C ALA A 88 35.81 -8.97 12.93
N GLN A 89 35.05 -9.31 13.96
CA GLN A 89 34.30 -10.57 14.07
C GLN A 89 33.07 -10.61 13.16
N GLY A 90 32.78 -9.52 12.46
CA GLY A 90 31.75 -9.43 11.43
C GLY A 90 31.47 -7.98 11.04
N VAL A 91 30.41 -7.78 10.29
CA VAL A 91 30.09 -6.48 9.69
C VAL A 91 28.60 -6.21 9.83
N ILE A 92 28.27 -4.98 10.21
CA ILE A 92 26.93 -4.42 10.19
C ILE A 92 26.79 -3.60 8.92
N PRO A 93 26.03 -4.06 7.92
CA PRO A 93 25.64 -3.22 6.82
C PRO A 93 24.68 -2.15 7.37
N GLY A 94 25.19 -0.92 7.55
CA GLY A 94 24.53 0.17 8.25
C GLY A 94 23.36 0.82 7.50
N CYS A 95 22.82 0.17 6.48
CA CYS A 95 21.59 0.59 5.82
C CYS A 95 20.69 -0.62 5.59
N THR A 96 19.39 -0.44 5.79
CA THR A 96 18.38 -1.51 5.71
C THR A 96 18.26 -2.12 4.30
N GLY A 97 18.69 -1.40 3.26
CA GLY A 97 18.75 -1.89 1.88
C GLY A 97 20.07 -2.60 1.50
N ALA A 98 21.08 -2.64 2.38
CA ALA A 98 22.39 -3.19 2.04
C ALA A 98 22.35 -4.65 1.57
N GLY A 99 21.36 -5.43 2.01
CA GLY A 99 21.15 -6.82 1.57
C GLY A 99 20.94 -6.99 0.06
N LEU A 100 20.63 -5.90 -0.66
CA LEU A 100 20.56 -5.88 -2.13
C LEU A 100 21.95 -5.76 -2.78
N LEU A 101 22.92 -5.21 -2.06
CA LEU A 101 24.30 -5.02 -2.53
C LEU A 101 25.22 -6.16 -2.08
N VAL A 102 25.02 -6.68 -0.85
CA VAL A 102 25.86 -7.69 -0.21
C VAL A 102 25.07 -8.85 0.40
N GLY A 103 25.63 -10.06 0.36
CA GLY A 103 25.09 -11.25 1.02
C GLY A 103 26.16 -12.04 1.78
N GLU A 104 25.79 -13.14 2.45
CA GLU A 104 26.67 -13.92 3.34
C GLU A 104 27.97 -14.45 2.69
N GLY A 105 28.05 -14.51 1.35
CA GLY A 105 29.29 -14.89 0.64
C GLY A 105 30.22 -13.72 0.26
N ASP A 106 29.85 -12.48 0.58
CA ASP A 106 30.61 -11.28 0.20
C ASP A 106 31.61 -10.81 1.28
N ALA A 107 31.64 -11.48 2.44
CA ALA A 107 32.63 -11.29 3.50
C ALA A 107 32.96 -12.65 4.14
N GLU A 108 34.20 -12.83 4.59
CA GLU A 108 34.65 -14.07 5.28
C GLU A 108 34.09 -14.19 6.72
N GLY A 109 33.37 -13.17 7.19
CA GLY A 109 32.75 -13.11 8.52
C GLY A 109 31.25 -12.79 8.46
N PRO A 110 30.51 -13.00 9.56
CA PRO A 110 29.07 -12.83 9.60
C PRO A 110 28.64 -11.39 9.26
N LEU A 111 27.58 -11.30 8.47
CA LEU A 111 26.86 -10.05 8.22
C LEU A 111 25.69 -9.92 9.20
N PHE A 112 25.67 -8.84 9.98
CA PHE A 112 24.62 -8.55 10.95
C PHE A 112 23.57 -7.63 10.31
N ASP A 113 22.55 -8.22 9.70
CA ASP A 113 21.41 -7.48 9.17
C ASP A 113 20.59 -6.84 10.31
N THR A 114 20.78 -5.54 10.48
CA THR A 114 20.16 -4.73 11.53
C THR A 114 18.64 -4.67 11.41
N ALA A 115 18.11 -4.62 10.19
CA ALA A 115 16.68 -4.59 9.94
C ALA A 115 16.03 -5.91 10.35
N ALA A 116 16.64 -7.02 9.93
CA ALA A 116 16.18 -8.35 10.33
C ALA A 116 16.30 -8.54 11.84
N LEU A 117 17.41 -8.16 12.47
CA LEU A 117 17.61 -8.27 13.92
C LEU A 117 16.59 -7.47 14.72
N HIS A 118 16.28 -6.26 14.28
CA HIS A 118 15.32 -5.40 14.94
C HIS A 118 13.87 -5.88 14.79
N ALA A 119 13.46 -6.28 13.59
CA ALA A 119 12.15 -6.89 13.35
C ALA A 119 11.91 -8.13 14.25
N ARG A 120 12.94 -8.99 14.39
CA ARG A 120 12.90 -10.16 15.27
C ARG A 120 12.68 -9.80 16.74
N HIS A 121 13.40 -8.80 17.21
CA HIS A 121 13.31 -8.38 18.60
C HIS A 121 11.95 -7.73 18.90
N ALA A 122 11.42 -6.94 17.96
CA ALA A 122 10.07 -6.37 18.04
C ALA A 122 9.00 -7.45 18.13
N ALA A 123 9.07 -8.48 17.28
CA ALA A 123 8.12 -9.59 17.29
C ALA A 123 8.15 -10.39 18.61
N ARG A 124 9.35 -10.59 19.19
CA ARG A 124 9.52 -11.32 20.46
C ARG A 124 8.95 -10.58 21.68
N ALA A 125 9.03 -9.26 21.69
CA ALA A 125 8.57 -8.44 22.82
C ALA A 125 7.03 -8.37 22.96
N ARG A 126 6.27 -8.71 21.90
CA ARG A 126 4.81 -8.48 21.83
C ARG A 126 3.93 -9.73 22.00
N TRP A 127 4.50 -10.96 22.07
CA TRP A 127 3.71 -12.21 22.02
C TRP A 127 3.85 -13.13 23.26
N PRO A 128 2.76 -13.70 23.84
CA PRO A 128 2.78 -14.59 25.01
C PRO A 128 3.56 -15.91 24.84
N ARG A 129 4.03 -16.51 25.97
CA ARG A 129 4.91 -17.71 25.97
C ARG A 129 4.27 -18.98 25.40
N THR A 130 2.98 -19.16 25.60
CA THR A 130 2.23 -20.37 25.24
C THR A 130 2.18 -20.60 23.73
N GLU A 131 2.07 -19.54 22.96
CA GLU A 131 1.95 -19.63 21.49
C GLU A 131 3.30 -19.83 20.77
N ARG A 132 4.41 -19.58 21.47
CA ARG A 132 5.77 -19.82 20.94
C ARG A 132 6.07 -21.32 20.76
N ALA A 133 5.53 -22.16 21.65
CA ALA A 133 5.79 -23.60 21.64
C ALA A 133 5.07 -24.35 20.51
N ALA A 134 3.88 -23.87 20.12
CA ALA A 134 3.12 -24.44 19.02
C ALA A 134 3.76 -24.15 17.65
N ALA A 135 4.36 -22.97 17.49
CA ALA A 135 5.06 -22.57 16.27
C ALA A 135 6.37 -23.36 16.08
N ALA A 136 7.21 -23.46 17.13
CA ALA A 136 8.53 -24.10 17.07
C ALA A 136 8.49 -25.59 16.68
N ARG A 137 7.40 -26.31 16.96
CA ARG A 137 7.22 -27.73 16.54
C ARG A 137 7.06 -27.90 15.03
N ARG A 138 6.78 -26.82 14.27
CA ARG A 138 6.52 -26.88 12.82
C ARG A 138 7.73 -26.53 11.94
N ALA A 139 8.81 -25.96 12.48
CA ALA A 139 9.95 -25.49 11.67
C ALA A 139 11.14 -26.46 11.54
N GLY A 140 11.13 -27.62 12.18
CA GLY A 140 12.28 -28.53 12.23
C GLY A 140 12.71 -29.17 10.90
N ASP A 141 11.88 -29.14 9.85
CA ASP A 141 12.01 -30.04 8.69
C ASP A 141 12.46 -29.40 7.35
N LEU A 142 12.95 -28.16 7.32
CA LEU A 142 13.24 -27.46 6.06
C LEU A 142 14.74 -27.40 5.70
N ARG A 143 15.10 -27.92 4.51
CA ARG A 143 16.41 -27.71 3.84
C ARG A 143 16.29 -26.64 2.72
N PRO A 144 17.38 -25.92 2.37
CA PRO A 144 17.33 -24.78 1.43
C PRO A 144 17.29 -25.18 -0.06
N VAL A 145 16.63 -24.36 -0.89
CA VAL A 145 16.42 -24.53 -2.34
C VAL A 145 17.26 -23.50 -3.15
N PRO A 146 17.80 -23.84 -4.36
CA PRO A 146 18.68 -22.95 -5.12
C PRO A 146 17.94 -21.90 -5.98
N ARG A 147 18.63 -20.78 -6.27
CA ARG A 147 18.11 -19.59 -7.00
C ARG A 147 18.19 -19.73 -8.53
N HIS A 148 17.10 -19.49 -9.25
CA HIS A 148 17.10 -19.30 -10.71
C HIS A 148 16.94 -17.82 -11.11
N ARG A 149 17.75 -17.36 -12.07
CA ARG A 149 17.68 -16.04 -12.74
C ARG A 149 16.72 -16.11 -13.92
N ALA A 150 15.66 -15.29 -13.94
CA ALA A 150 14.81 -15.09 -15.11
C ALA A 150 15.23 -13.82 -15.88
N ARG A 151 15.30 -13.91 -17.21
CA ARG A 151 15.56 -12.81 -18.15
C ARG A 151 14.23 -12.22 -18.62
N LEU A 152 14.11 -10.91 -18.63
CA LEU A 152 12.98 -10.16 -19.20
C LEU A 152 13.16 -10.00 -20.71
N HIS A 153 12.19 -10.43 -21.50
CA HIS A 153 12.05 -10.06 -22.91
C HIS A 153 10.93 -9.02 -23.04
N SER A 154 11.28 -7.84 -23.57
CA SER A 154 10.35 -6.79 -23.98
C SER A 154 9.77 -7.10 -25.36
N ARG A 155 8.44 -7.06 -25.50
CA ARG A 155 7.78 -6.91 -26.80
C ARG A 155 6.71 -5.82 -26.68
N LEU A 156 7.04 -4.64 -27.21
CA LEU A 156 6.07 -3.61 -27.56
C LEU A 156 5.31 -4.09 -28.80
N SER A 157 3.99 -4.08 -28.74
CA SER A 157 3.11 -4.39 -29.87
C SER A 157 2.38 -3.10 -30.25
N THR A 158 2.65 -2.59 -31.45
CA THR A 158 1.93 -1.48 -32.06
C THR A 158 0.64 -2.02 -32.69
N PRO A 159 -0.55 -1.40 -32.47
CA PRO A 159 -1.69 -1.71 -33.31
C PRO A 159 -1.58 -0.92 -34.62
N ARG A 160 -1.60 -1.64 -35.74
CA ARG A 160 -2.00 -1.11 -37.04
C ARG A 160 -3.52 -0.91 -37.02
N ASN A 161 -4.01 0.28 -37.36
CA ASN A 161 -5.07 0.36 -38.34
C ASN A 161 -5.04 1.72 -39.06
N ASN A 162 -4.98 1.61 -40.37
CA ASN A 162 -4.84 2.68 -41.34
C ASN A 162 -6.26 3.03 -41.82
N ALA A 163 -6.95 3.92 -41.10
CA ALA A 163 -8.12 4.61 -41.63
C ALA A 163 -7.63 6.00 -42.09
N ALA A 164 -7.78 6.29 -43.38
CA ALA A 164 -7.40 7.57 -43.94
C ALA A 164 -8.09 8.71 -43.17
N MET A 165 -7.31 9.63 -42.63
CA MET A 165 -7.77 10.81 -41.89
C MET A 165 -8.52 11.76 -42.83
N SER A 166 -9.80 11.50 -43.10
CA SER A 166 -10.63 12.43 -43.86
C SER A 166 -11.09 13.56 -42.94
N HIS A 167 -10.54 14.75 -43.15
CA HIS A 167 -10.95 15.96 -42.45
C HIS A 167 -12.24 16.52 -43.07
N TRP A 168 -13.21 16.85 -42.23
CA TRP A 168 -14.49 17.42 -42.62
C TRP A 168 -14.55 18.92 -42.35
N TYR A 169 -15.29 19.61 -43.21
CA TYR A 169 -15.59 21.03 -43.09
C TYR A 169 -17.09 21.24 -43.18
N PHE A 170 -17.60 22.27 -42.48
CA PHE A 170 -19.02 22.62 -42.42
C PHE A 170 -19.22 24.11 -42.65
N VAL A 171 -20.34 24.48 -43.28
CA VAL A 171 -20.80 25.86 -43.46
C VAL A 171 -22.30 25.91 -43.27
N SER A 172 -22.78 26.84 -42.46
CA SER A 172 -24.20 27.07 -42.28
C SER A 172 -24.81 27.83 -43.46
N PRO A 173 -26.05 27.51 -43.89
CA PRO A 173 -26.69 28.17 -45.03
C PRO A 173 -26.78 29.70 -44.80
N GLY A 174 -26.23 30.48 -45.73
CA GLY A 174 -26.20 31.95 -45.63
C GLY A 174 -25.03 32.54 -44.83
N SER A 175 -24.17 31.69 -44.23
CA SER A 175 -22.91 32.12 -43.62
C SER A 175 -21.72 31.86 -44.55
N GLN A 176 -20.69 32.69 -44.47
CA GLN A 176 -19.39 32.42 -45.11
C GLN A 176 -18.36 31.85 -44.13
N GLN A 177 -18.74 31.66 -42.87
CA GLN A 177 -17.85 31.13 -41.85
C GLN A 177 -17.75 29.60 -41.98
N ARG A 178 -16.52 29.12 -42.20
CA ARG A 178 -16.21 27.70 -42.32
C ARG A 178 -15.76 27.12 -40.98
N ILE A 179 -16.33 25.99 -40.62
CA ILE A 179 -16.00 25.21 -39.42
C ILE A 179 -15.21 23.97 -39.85
N GLY A 180 -14.10 23.68 -39.18
CA GLY A 180 -13.19 22.58 -39.49
C GLY A 180 -11.73 23.05 -39.72
N PRO A 181 -10.79 22.12 -39.93
CA PRO A 181 -10.98 20.68 -40.14
C PRO A 181 -11.44 19.94 -38.88
N LEU A 182 -12.45 19.08 -39.02
CA LEU A 182 -12.92 18.17 -37.97
C LEU A 182 -12.55 16.73 -38.34
N ASP A 183 -12.18 15.92 -37.36
CA ASP A 183 -12.09 14.47 -37.54
C ASP A 183 -13.49 13.83 -37.65
N ALA A 184 -13.55 12.51 -37.87
CA ALA A 184 -14.82 11.81 -38.09
C ALA A 184 -15.78 11.91 -36.90
N ASP A 185 -15.26 11.82 -35.67
CA ASP A 185 -16.08 11.85 -34.45
C ASP A 185 -16.63 13.25 -34.20
N ALA A 186 -15.80 14.29 -34.32
CA ALA A 186 -16.23 15.68 -34.20
C ALA A 186 -17.17 16.10 -35.34
N ALA A 187 -16.97 15.59 -36.55
CA ALA A 187 -17.86 15.83 -37.69
C ALA A 187 -19.24 15.21 -37.47
N ALA A 188 -19.32 13.99 -36.93
CA ALA A 188 -20.59 13.34 -36.60
C ALA A 188 -21.35 14.10 -35.50
N ALA A 189 -20.65 14.65 -34.51
CA ALA A 189 -21.24 15.50 -33.48
C ALA A 189 -21.79 16.82 -34.06
N HIS A 190 -21.01 17.50 -34.92
CA HIS A 190 -21.45 18.73 -35.60
C HIS A 190 -22.66 18.49 -36.50
N ALA A 191 -22.63 17.40 -37.28
CA ALA A 191 -23.71 16.99 -38.17
C ALA A 191 -25.04 16.76 -37.42
N ARG A 192 -24.98 16.17 -36.21
CA ARG A 192 -26.17 15.97 -35.36
C ARG A 192 -26.75 17.29 -34.85
N ALA A 193 -25.89 18.23 -34.46
CA ALA A 193 -26.31 19.53 -33.95
C ALA A 193 -26.86 20.45 -35.06
N HIS A 194 -26.30 20.34 -36.26
CA HIS A 194 -26.62 21.20 -37.40
C HIS A 194 -26.95 20.38 -38.66
N PRO A 195 -28.08 19.65 -38.67
CA PRO A 195 -28.43 18.74 -39.76
C PRO A 195 -28.68 19.45 -41.10
N ASP A 196 -28.97 20.74 -41.07
CA ASP A 196 -29.26 21.56 -42.25
C ASP A 196 -28.02 22.29 -42.80
N ASP A 197 -26.85 22.11 -42.18
CA ASP A 197 -25.57 22.63 -42.67
C ASP A 197 -25.12 21.92 -43.96
N LEU A 198 -24.20 22.59 -44.66
CA LEU A 198 -23.45 22.01 -45.76
C LEU A 198 -22.12 21.45 -45.23
N CYS A 199 -21.77 20.24 -45.62
CA CYS A 199 -20.50 19.60 -45.31
C CYS A 199 -19.68 19.32 -46.57
N TRP A 200 -18.36 19.26 -46.39
CA TRP A 200 -17.41 18.90 -47.44
C TRP A 200 -16.21 18.17 -46.85
N ARG A 201 -15.67 17.21 -47.61
CA ARG A 201 -14.38 16.56 -47.33
C ARG A 201 -13.67 16.27 -48.64
N GLU A 202 -12.37 15.99 -48.53
CA GLU A 202 -11.56 15.54 -49.66
C GLU A 202 -12.22 14.31 -50.33
N GLY A 203 -12.41 14.40 -51.65
CA GLY A 203 -13.11 13.39 -52.46
C GLY A 203 -14.56 13.72 -52.82
N LEU A 204 -15.18 14.77 -52.25
CA LEU A 204 -16.50 15.23 -52.64
C LEU A 204 -16.45 16.28 -53.76
N SER A 205 -17.34 16.17 -54.75
CA SER A 205 -17.42 17.06 -55.91
C SER A 205 -17.91 18.48 -55.57
N GLY A 206 -18.38 18.71 -54.35
CA GLY A 206 -18.87 20.00 -53.86
C GLY A 206 -19.49 19.89 -52.47
N TRP A 207 -19.90 21.03 -51.91
CA TRP A 207 -20.61 21.08 -50.63
C TRP A 207 -21.94 20.35 -50.71
N GLN A 208 -22.21 19.45 -49.77
CA GLN A 208 -23.42 18.64 -49.73
C GLN A 208 -24.19 18.89 -48.44
N LYS A 209 -25.51 18.72 -48.44
CA LYS A 209 -26.29 18.83 -47.20
C LYS A 209 -25.97 17.66 -46.28
N VAL A 210 -25.80 17.94 -44.99
CA VAL A 210 -25.51 16.94 -43.96
C VAL A 210 -26.55 15.80 -43.97
N ARG A 211 -27.85 16.12 -44.06
CA ARG A 211 -28.94 15.11 -44.18
C ARG A 211 -28.86 14.20 -45.40
N ALA A 212 -28.16 14.61 -46.46
CA ALA A 212 -28.03 13.80 -47.67
C ALA A 212 -26.84 12.84 -47.61
N MET A 213 -26.00 12.93 -46.58
CA MET A 213 -24.79 12.11 -46.43
C MET A 213 -25.07 10.80 -45.70
N PRO A 214 -24.82 9.64 -46.34
CA PRO A 214 -25.00 8.36 -45.69
C PRO A 214 -24.06 8.18 -44.48
N GLU A 215 -22.88 8.81 -44.48
CA GLU A 215 -21.93 8.76 -43.35
C GLU A 215 -22.45 9.42 -42.06
N PHE A 216 -23.47 10.28 -42.14
CA PHE A 216 -24.10 10.90 -40.97
C PHE A 216 -25.49 10.36 -40.67
N ALA A 217 -26.00 9.38 -41.45
CA ALA A 217 -27.34 8.83 -41.27
C ALA A 217 -27.54 8.27 -39.85
N GLU A 218 -26.58 7.47 -39.35
CA GLU A 218 -26.61 6.92 -37.99
C GLU A 218 -26.50 8.01 -36.91
N ALA A 219 -25.70 9.05 -37.15
CA ALA A 219 -25.55 10.18 -36.25
C ALA A 219 -26.80 11.08 -36.19
N LEU A 220 -27.59 11.14 -37.26
CA LEU A 220 -28.82 11.91 -37.37
C LEU A 220 -30.04 11.18 -36.79
N GLU A 221 -30.04 9.84 -36.82
CA GLU A 221 -31.10 9.02 -36.18
C GLU A 221 -30.88 8.80 -34.68
N ALA A 222 -29.64 8.87 -34.21
CA ALA A 222 -29.33 8.73 -32.80
C ALA A 222 -29.86 9.93 -31.99
N ALA A 223 -30.73 9.64 -31.02
CA ALA A 223 -31.28 10.63 -30.08
C ALA A 223 -30.16 11.53 -29.49
N PRO A 224 -30.45 12.81 -29.17
CA PRO A 224 -29.47 13.67 -28.53
C PRO A 224 -28.92 12.94 -27.31
N PRO A 225 -27.59 12.89 -27.08
CA PRO A 225 -27.09 12.49 -25.79
C PRO A 225 -27.75 13.41 -24.77
N GLN A 226 -28.53 12.83 -23.87
CA GLN A 226 -29.12 13.60 -22.79
C GLN A 226 -27.94 14.24 -22.05
N LEU A 227 -27.88 15.57 -22.07
CA LEU A 227 -26.98 16.29 -21.19
C LEU A 227 -27.25 15.72 -19.79
N PRO A 228 -26.21 15.25 -19.06
CA PRO A 228 -26.41 14.90 -17.68
C PRO A 228 -27.08 16.12 -17.04
N PRO A 229 -28.14 15.92 -16.23
CA PRO A 229 -28.77 17.05 -15.55
C PRO A 229 -27.65 17.86 -14.91
N LEU A 230 -27.69 19.20 -15.06
CA LEU A 230 -26.85 20.10 -14.27
C LEU A 230 -26.84 19.53 -12.86
N PRO A 231 -25.67 19.21 -12.27
CA PRO A 231 -25.65 18.61 -10.96
C PRO A 231 -26.53 19.48 -10.09
N SER A 232 -27.64 18.89 -9.65
CA SER A 232 -28.50 19.51 -8.67
C SER A 232 -27.54 20.04 -7.63
N MET A 233 -27.66 21.33 -7.28
CA MET A 233 -27.09 21.86 -6.04
C MET A 233 -27.82 21.17 -4.88
N ALA A 234 -27.73 19.84 -4.82
CA ALA A 234 -27.84 19.10 -3.60
C ALA A 234 -26.76 19.73 -2.73
N SER A 235 -27.18 20.28 -1.61
CA SER A 235 -26.28 20.73 -0.56
C SER A 235 -25.11 19.75 -0.50
N ARG A 236 -23.90 20.20 -0.87
CA ARG A 236 -22.69 19.36 -0.76
C ARG A 236 -22.71 18.79 0.65
N ARG A 237 -22.80 17.46 0.76
CA ARG A 237 -22.94 16.80 2.07
C ARG A 237 -21.59 16.66 2.75
N SER A 238 -20.53 16.65 1.94
CA SER A 238 -19.15 16.62 2.39
C SER A 238 -18.45 17.96 2.20
N ASP A 239 -17.46 18.21 3.06
CA ASP A 239 -16.57 19.37 2.95
C ASP A 239 -15.74 19.28 1.65
N ASP A 240 -15.50 20.43 1.02
CA ASP A 240 -14.73 20.54 -0.22
C ASP A 240 -13.28 20.80 0.15
N ILE A 241 -12.52 19.72 0.37
CA ILE A 241 -11.16 19.81 0.89
C ILE A 241 -10.12 19.99 -0.21
N ASP A 242 -9.18 20.90 0.01
CA ASP A 242 -7.97 21.03 -0.79
C ASP A 242 -6.90 20.06 -0.28
N PHE A 243 -6.09 19.48 -1.18
CA PHE A 243 -5.05 18.54 -0.77
C PHE A 243 -3.83 18.52 -1.70
N ARG A 244 -2.74 17.99 -1.17
CA ARG A 244 -1.53 17.67 -1.92
C ARG A 244 -1.00 16.29 -1.51
N ILE A 245 -0.64 15.48 -2.51
CA ILE A 245 0.12 14.26 -2.29
C ILE A 245 1.61 14.60 -2.36
N VAL A 246 2.35 14.29 -1.29
CA VAL A 246 3.77 14.63 -1.13
C VAL A 246 4.60 13.36 -1.14
N GLY A 247 5.61 13.31 -2.02
CA GLY A 247 6.49 12.16 -2.22
C GLY A 247 6.13 11.36 -3.48
N ASN A 248 7.07 10.54 -3.95
CA ASN A 248 6.90 9.71 -5.15
C ASN A 248 6.75 8.23 -4.79
N ASP A 249 7.71 7.67 -4.07
CA ASP A 249 7.77 6.22 -3.80
C ASP A 249 7.00 5.81 -2.53
N MET A 250 6.99 6.69 -1.53
CA MET A 250 6.30 6.50 -0.24
C MET A 250 5.60 7.81 0.12
N PRO A 251 4.50 8.13 -0.57
CA PRO A 251 3.83 9.40 -0.42
C PRO A 251 2.96 9.44 0.84
N PHE A 252 2.71 10.65 1.31
CA PHE A 252 1.66 10.98 2.28
C PHE A 252 0.74 12.03 1.68
N VAL A 253 -0.47 12.18 2.22
CA VAL A 253 -1.40 13.24 1.83
C VAL A 253 -1.40 14.33 2.88
N GLU A 254 -1.27 15.58 2.44
CA GLU A 254 -1.52 16.78 3.24
C GLU A 254 -2.85 17.37 2.79
N ILE A 255 -3.80 17.49 3.72
CA ILE A 255 -5.10 18.11 3.52
C ILE A 255 -5.04 19.51 4.10
N GLU A 256 -5.47 20.48 3.32
CA GLU A 256 -5.66 21.87 3.73
C GLU A 256 -7.13 22.07 4.13
N LEU A 257 -7.34 22.71 5.28
CA LEU A 257 -8.64 22.92 5.89
C LEU A 257 -8.86 24.42 6.12
N ASP A 258 -9.99 24.92 5.65
CA ASP A 258 -10.49 26.25 6.03
C ASP A 258 -11.09 26.24 7.45
N PRO A 259 -11.26 27.41 8.10
CA PRO A 259 -11.89 27.50 9.43
C PRO A 259 -13.26 26.80 9.50
N GLY A 260 -13.35 25.78 10.34
CA GLY A 260 -14.56 24.98 10.55
C GLY A 260 -14.65 23.71 9.71
N GLU A 261 -13.77 23.51 8.73
CA GLU A 261 -13.71 22.26 7.95
C GLU A 261 -13.08 21.13 8.76
N SER A 262 -13.44 19.90 8.39
CA SER A 262 -12.81 18.72 8.97
C SER A 262 -12.42 17.65 7.94
N ALA A 263 -11.38 16.91 8.29
CA ALA A 263 -11.03 15.64 7.65
C ALA A 263 -11.30 14.48 8.62
N ILE A 264 -11.58 13.30 8.06
CA ILE A 264 -11.67 12.04 8.80
C ILE A 264 -10.50 11.12 8.39
N ALA A 265 -9.98 10.32 9.31
CA ALA A 265 -8.93 9.36 9.01
C ALA A 265 -8.96 8.10 9.87
N GLU A 266 -8.28 7.05 9.39
CA GLU A 266 -8.04 5.84 10.17
C GLU A 266 -7.15 6.13 11.39
N ALA A 267 -7.43 5.44 12.50
CA ALA A 267 -6.62 5.56 13.71
C ALA A 267 -5.15 5.20 13.43
N GLY A 268 -4.24 6.09 13.79
CA GLY A 268 -2.80 5.89 13.60
C GLY A 268 -2.25 6.34 12.24
N ALA A 269 -3.09 6.88 11.35
CA ALA A 269 -2.65 7.48 10.08
C ALA A 269 -2.04 8.88 10.23
N LEU A 270 -2.30 9.57 11.34
CA LEU A 270 -1.81 10.94 11.58
C LEU A 270 -0.27 10.99 11.54
N MET A 271 0.26 11.85 10.67
CA MET A 271 1.69 12.16 10.57
C MET A 271 2.03 13.47 11.30
N TYR A 272 1.41 14.58 10.89
CA TYR A 272 1.46 15.86 11.58
C TYR A 272 0.17 16.64 11.36
N LYS A 273 -0.03 17.69 12.15
CA LYS A 273 -1.10 18.66 11.97
C LYS A 273 -0.66 20.00 12.54
N ASP A 274 -1.25 21.08 12.05
CA ASP A 274 -1.10 22.37 12.69
C ASP A 274 -1.70 22.40 14.10
N ALA A 275 -1.25 23.36 14.90
CA ALA A 275 -1.72 23.54 16.27
C ALA A 275 -3.21 23.89 16.34
N SER A 276 -3.74 24.57 15.32
CA SER A 276 -5.14 24.99 15.21
C SER A 276 -6.10 23.86 14.82
N VAL A 277 -5.60 22.68 14.45
CA VAL A 277 -6.43 21.51 14.11
C VAL A 277 -6.68 20.68 15.37
N GLN A 278 -7.91 20.57 15.81
CA GLN A 278 -8.31 19.72 16.94
C GLN A 278 -8.59 18.29 16.46
N MET A 279 -8.31 17.31 17.33
CA MET A 279 -8.46 15.90 17.02
C MET A 279 -9.48 15.27 17.98
N ASP A 280 -10.59 14.80 17.44
CA ASP A 280 -11.66 14.15 18.18
C ASP A 280 -11.85 12.72 17.68
N THR A 281 -11.91 11.74 18.59
CA THR A 281 -12.27 10.38 18.20
C THR A 281 -13.79 10.27 18.16
N VAL A 282 -14.35 10.10 16.97
CA VAL A 282 -15.79 9.96 16.77
C VAL A 282 -16.11 8.48 16.59
N PHE A 283 -17.10 8.02 17.35
CA PHE A 283 -17.68 6.70 17.20
C PHE A 283 -18.88 6.81 16.23
N GLY A 284 -18.74 6.27 15.02
CA GLY A 284 -19.81 6.28 14.00
C GLY A 284 -19.59 7.26 12.84
N ASP A 285 -20.61 7.37 11.99
CA ASP A 285 -20.60 7.89 10.60
C ASP A 285 -20.25 9.37 10.39
N GLY A 286 -19.76 10.09 11.40
CA GLY A 286 -19.39 11.51 11.30
C GLY A 286 -20.54 12.47 10.96
N ARG A 287 -21.80 12.00 10.85
CA ARG A 287 -22.96 12.84 10.48
C ARG A 287 -23.72 13.40 11.68
N HIS A 288 -23.39 12.96 12.90
CA HIS A 288 -24.04 13.39 14.12
C HIS A 288 -23.07 14.00 15.14
N SER A 289 -22.69 15.26 14.95
CA SER A 289 -22.28 16.12 16.06
C SER A 289 -23.52 16.79 16.68
N GLY A 290 -24.42 15.96 17.24
CA GLY A 290 -25.53 16.43 18.07
C GLY A 290 -25.05 16.70 19.49
N GLN A 291 -25.09 17.98 19.87
CA GLN A 291 -24.80 18.49 21.21
C GLN A 291 -25.79 17.87 22.22
N GLY A 292 -25.30 17.12 23.24
CA GLY A 292 -26.13 16.77 24.42
C GLY A 292 -26.22 15.31 24.89
N GLY A 293 -25.18 14.49 24.77
CA GLY A 293 -25.16 13.14 25.37
C GLY A 293 -23.99 12.94 26.35
N GLY A 294 -24.28 12.66 27.62
CA GLY A 294 -23.28 12.43 28.66
C GLY A 294 -22.33 11.26 28.34
N PHE A 295 -21.16 11.23 28.98
CA PHE A 295 -20.13 10.19 28.79
C PHE A 295 -20.70 8.77 28.93
N MET A 296 -21.67 8.57 29.83
CA MET A 296 -22.34 7.29 30.04
C MET A 296 -23.28 6.88 28.88
N ASP A 297 -23.98 7.83 28.26
CA ASP A 297 -24.83 7.60 27.08
C ASP A 297 -24.00 7.31 25.82
N LYS A 298 -22.84 7.95 25.68
CA LYS A 298 -21.87 7.66 24.62
C LYS A 298 -21.25 6.26 24.78
N LEU A 299 -20.94 5.85 26.01
CA LEU A 299 -20.44 4.48 26.28
C LEU A 299 -21.52 3.41 26.06
N PHE A 300 -22.77 3.70 26.44
CA PHE A 300 -23.88 2.75 26.30
C PHE A 300 -24.32 2.59 24.84
N SER A 301 -24.33 3.68 24.06
CA SER A 301 -24.57 3.66 22.62
C SER A 301 -23.42 3.01 21.84
N ALA A 302 -22.17 3.17 22.28
CA ALA A 302 -21.02 2.42 21.78
C ALA A 302 -21.13 0.92 22.12
N GLY A 303 -21.51 0.57 23.36
CA GLY A 303 -21.66 -0.82 23.81
C GLY A 303 -22.78 -1.59 23.10
N LYS A 304 -23.91 -0.94 22.80
CA LYS A 304 -24.99 -1.53 22.00
C LYS A 304 -24.61 -1.77 20.53
N ARG A 305 -23.66 -1.01 19.97
CA ARG A 305 -23.18 -1.14 18.57
C ARG A 305 -22.01 -2.11 18.41
N VAL A 306 -21.21 -2.30 19.46
CA VAL A 306 -20.24 -3.41 19.53
C VAL A 306 -20.95 -4.77 19.40
N LEU A 307 -22.23 -4.87 19.83
CA LEU A 307 -23.08 -6.06 19.65
C LEU A 307 -23.65 -6.22 18.23
N THR A 308 -23.72 -5.15 17.42
CA THR A 308 -24.21 -5.18 16.02
C THR A 308 -23.09 -5.30 14.98
N GLY A 309 -21.82 -5.33 15.41
CA GLY A 309 -20.65 -5.52 14.53
C GLY A 309 -20.14 -4.24 13.86
N GLU A 310 -20.75 -3.08 14.11
CA GLU A 310 -20.37 -1.78 13.53
C GLU A 310 -19.33 -1.07 14.40
N SER A 311 -18.10 -1.57 14.40
CA SER A 311 -16.99 -0.97 15.15
C SER A 311 -16.00 -0.29 14.21
N LEU A 312 -16.31 0.92 13.76
CA LEU A 312 -15.33 1.79 13.10
C LEU A 312 -15.11 3.04 13.96
N PHE A 313 -13.93 3.09 14.57
CA PHE A 313 -13.41 4.28 15.21
C PHE A 313 -12.80 5.14 14.11
N THR A 314 -13.36 6.33 13.89
CA THR A 314 -12.82 7.28 12.92
C THR A 314 -12.36 8.51 13.68
N THR A 315 -11.13 8.95 13.44
CA THR A 315 -10.64 10.18 14.05
C THR A 315 -10.99 11.36 13.15
N MET A 316 -11.61 12.38 13.71
CA MET A 316 -11.98 13.62 13.04
C MET A 316 -10.97 14.72 13.40
N PHE A 317 -10.55 15.47 12.40
CA PHE A 317 -9.56 16.53 12.48
C PHE A 317 -10.20 17.82 12.01
N THR A 318 -10.50 18.73 12.94
CA THR A 318 -11.29 19.95 12.67
C THR A 318 -10.43 21.19 12.84
N HIS A 319 -10.42 22.07 11.87
CA HIS A 319 -9.72 23.34 11.99
C HIS A 319 -10.53 24.34 12.82
N THR A 320 -10.03 24.72 14.01
CA THR A 320 -10.71 25.65 14.93
C THR A 320 -10.05 27.03 15.00
N GLY A 321 -9.09 27.30 14.10
CA GLY A 321 -8.32 28.54 14.07
C GLY A 321 -8.81 29.54 13.03
N GLN A 322 -7.91 30.44 12.63
CA GLN A 322 -8.11 31.40 11.52
C GLN A 322 -7.09 31.11 10.42
N GLY A 323 -7.42 31.47 9.18
CA GLY A 323 -6.59 31.17 8.02
C GLY A 323 -6.66 29.71 7.58
N LYS A 324 -5.71 29.30 6.74
CA LYS A 324 -5.59 27.90 6.27
C LYS A 324 -4.77 27.09 7.28
N ALA A 325 -5.14 25.84 7.49
CA ALA A 325 -4.39 24.92 8.33
C ALA A 325 -4.22 23.55 7.66
N HIS A 326 -3.17 22.84 8.03
CA HIS A 326 -2.79 21.59 7.38
C HIS A 326 -2.86 20.40 8.34
N VAL A 327 -3.29 19.26 7.82
CA VAL A 327 -3.20 17.95 8.48
C VAL A 327 -2.70 16.90 7.50
N ALA A 328 -1.71 16.12 7.90
CA ALA A 328 -1.06 15.13 7.05
C ALA A 328 -1.28 13.70 7.54
N PHE A 329 -1.55 12.80 6.60
CA PHE A 329 -1.81 11.39 6.83
C PHE A 329 -0.88 10.49 6.01
N ALA A 330 -0.30 9.49 6.65
CA ALA A 330 0.58 8.51 6.04
C ALA A 330 0.20 7.10 6.45
N ALA A 331 0.25 6.16 5.50
CA ALA A 331 0.02 4.76 5.78
C ALA A 331 1.23 4.12 6.47
N PRO A 332 1.05 3.06 7.28
CA PRO A 332 2.13 2.44 8.05
C PRO A 332 3.00 1.47 7.24
N TYR A 333 2.86 1.43 5.92
CA TYR A 333 3.62 0.56 5.02
C TYR A 333 3.89 1.21 3.65
N PRO A 334 4.92 0.76 2.90
CA PRO A 334 5.27 1.36 1.61
C PRO A 334 4.20 1.11 0.55
N GLY A 335 3.83 2.16 -0.18
CA GLY A 335 2.81 2.07 -1.21
C GLY A 335 2.50 3.40 -1.86
N THR A 336 1.36 3.48 -2.54
CA THR A 336 0.88 4.66 -3.27
C THR A 336 -0.39 5.17 -2.60
N VAL A 337 -0.59 6.50 -2.58
CA VAL A 337 -1.85 7.12 -2.16
C VAL A 337 -2.66 7.50 -3.40
N LEU A 338 -3.91 7.07 -3.44
CA LEU A 338 -4.88 7.34 -4.49
C LEU A 338 -5.90 8.34 -3.96
N ALA A 339 -6.00 9.52 -4.60
CA ALA A 339 -7.08 10.45 -4.35
C ALA A 339 -8.27 10.07 -5.25
N MET A 340 -9.42 9.79 -4.63
CA MET A 340 -10.62 9.33 -5.31
C MET A 340 -11.78 10.20 -4.88
N LYS A 341 -12.48 10.81 -5.84
CA LYS A 341 -13.69 11.57 -5.55
C LYS A 341 -14.89 10.64 -5.64
N LEU A 342 -15.71 10.57 -4.59
CA LEU A 342 -16.77 9.55 -4.54
C LEU A 342 -17.87 9.77 -5.57
N ASP A 343 -18.22 11.03 -5.88
CA ASP A 343 -19.21 11.38 -6.91
C ASP A 343 -18.79 10.91 -8.31
N GLU A 344 -17.50 10.99 -8.64
CA GLU A 344 -16.89 10.44 -9.87
C GLU A 344 -16.88 8.90 -9.92
N HIS A 345 -17.27 8.24 -8.83
CA HIS A 345 -17.36 6.79 -8.69
C HIS A 345 -18.77 6.32 -8.34
N GLY A 346 -19.80 7.11 -8.66
CA GLY A 346 -21.20 6.75 -8.43
C GLY A 346 -21.69 6.98 -6.99
N GLY A 347 -20.93 7.75 -6.20
CA GLY A 347 -21.23 8.11 -4.82
C GLY A 347 -20.91 7.01 -3.80
N ARG A 348 -20.42 5.86 -4.26
CA ARG A 348 -20.12 4.70 -3.41
C ARG A 348 -18.92 3.89 -3.93
N LEU A 349 -17.97 3.65 -3.03
CA LEU A 349 -16.82 2.79 -3.28
C LEU A 349 -16.70 1.74 -2.18
N ILE A 350 -16.35 0.51 -2.55
CA ILE A 350 -16.02 -0.53 -1.57
C ILE A 350 -14.49 -0.60 -1.45
N CYS A 351 -13.96 -0.44 -0.24
CA CYS A 351 -12.53 -0.33 0.04
C CYS A 351 -12.13 -1.30 1.16
N GLN A 352 -10.95 -1.93 1.07
CA GLN A 352 -10.40 -2.70 2.19
C GLN A 352 -10.17 -1.76 3.38
N LYS A 353 -10.48 -2.22 4.60
CA LYS A 353 -10.30 -1.42 5.82
C LYS A 353 -8.89 -0.81 5.93
N ASP A 354 -7.84 -1.64 5.85
CA ASP A 354 -6.46 -1.16 5.99
C ASP A 354 -5.93 -0.35 4.78
N SER A 355 -6.77 -0.14 3.77
CA SER A 355 -6.49 0.71 2.62
C SER A 355 -7.14 2.09 2.74
N PHE A 356 -8.16 2.28 3.59
CA PHE A 356 -8.74 3.60 3.80
C PHE A 356 -7.78 4.47 4.63
N LEU A 357 -7.30 5.58 4.07
CA LEU A 357 -6.34 6.45 4.74
C LEU A 357 -7.04 7.65 5.41
N ALA A 358 -7.75 8.44 4.59
CA ALA A 358 -8.44 9.65 5.03
C ALA A 358 -9.61 10.00 4.09
N GLY A 359 -10.43 10.96 4.47
CA GLY A 359 -11.49 11.52 3.60
C GLY A 359 -12.05 12.82 4.13
N ALA A 360 -12.84 13.50 3.31
CA ALA A 360 -13.57 14.69 3.71
C ALA A 360 -14.63 14.37 4.78
N ARG A 361 -14.88 15.30 5.70
CA ARG A 361 -16.05 15.22 6.58
C ARG A 361 -17.31 15.13 5.72
N GLY A 362 -18.23 14.24 6.07
CA GLY A 362 -19.46 13.99 5.31
C GLY A 362 -19.43 12.69 4.50
N VAL A 363 -18.23 12.14 4.25
CA VAL A 363 -18.05 10.76 3.80
C VAL A 363 -18.46 9.80 4.92
N SER A 364 -19.38 8.88 4.61
CA SER A 364 -19.80 7.84 5.53
C SER A 364 -19.01 6.56 5.29
N VAL A 365 -18.41 6.05 6.35
CA VAL A 365 -17.67 4.79 6.35
C VAL A 365 -18.50 3.75 7.08
N GLY A 366 -18.93 2.72 6.37
CA GLY A 366 -19.66 1.58 6.92
C GLY A 366 -18.98 0.26 6.58
N ILE A 367 -19.49 -0.86 7.09
CA ILE A 367 -19.00 -2.19 6.72
C ILE A 367 -19.79 -2.71 5.51
N ALA A 368 -19.10 -3.18 4.48
CA ALA A 368 -19.69 -3.81 3.31
C ALA A 368 -19.64 -5.35 3.41
N LEU A 369 -18.52 -5.88 3.88
CA LEU A 369 -18.29 -7.31 4.05
C LEU A 369 -17.33 -7.54 5.21
N GLN A 370 -17.65 -8.46 6.10
CA GLN A 370 -16.72 -8.91 7.14
C GLN A 370 -16.62 -10.44 7.13
N ARG A 371 -15.40 -10.95 7.05
CA ARG A 371 -15.09 -12.38 7.16
C ARG A 371 -14.02 -12.59 8.22
N ARG A 372 -14.27 -13.49 9.17
CA ARG A 372 -13.31 -13.91 10.22
C ARG A 372 -12.22 -14.81 9.66
N ILE A 373 -11.51 -14.32 8.66
CA ILE A 373 -10.46 -14.99 7.93
C ILE A 373 -9.16 -14.23 8.19
N LEU A 374 -8.05 -14.95 8.39
CA LEU A 374 -6.73 -14.35 8.61
C LEU A 374 -6.71 -13.35 9.80
N THR A 375 -7.50 -13.62 10.85
CA THR A 375 -7.65 -12.75 12.04
C THR A 375 -6.31 -12.40 12.69
N GLY A 376 -5.31 -13.29 12.67
CA GLY A 376 -3.96 -13.01 13.19
C GLY A 376 -3.12 -12.04 12.37
N LEU A 377 -3.48 -11.77 11.10
CA LEU A 377 -2.77 -10.83 10.21
C LEU A 377 -3.52 -9.52 9.96
N PHE A 378 -4.84 -9.49 10.26
CA PHE A 378 -5.72 -8.32 10.10
C PHE A 378 -6.24 -7.81 11.45
N GLY A 379 -5.36 -7.66 12.43
CA GLY A 379 -5.71 -6.97 13.69
C GLY A 379 -6.80 -7.64 14.55
N GLY A 380 -7.09 -8.93 14.36
CA GLY A 380 -8.06 -9.71 15.16
C GLY A 380 -9.48 -9.77 14.57
N GLU A 381 -9.87 -8.82 13.72
CA GLU A 381 -11.23 -8.73 13.15
C GLU A 381 -11.42 -9.59 11.89
N GLY A 382 -10.31 -9.94 11.23
CA GLY A 382 -10.28 -10.67 9.97
C GLY A 382 -10.35 -9.74 8.76
N PHE A 383 -10.70 -10.28 7.61
CA PHE A 383 -10.80 -9.52 6.37
C PHE A 383 -12.08 -8.67 6.36
N VAL A 384 -11.92 -7.34 6.31
CA VAL A 384 -13.01 -6.36 6.36
C VAL A 384 -12.95 -5.47 5.12
N MET A 385 -14.06 -5.42 4.40
CA MET A 385 -14.34 -4.40 3.38
C MET A 385 -15.29 -3.37 3.95
N GLN A 386 -14.96 -2.11 3.77
CA GLN A 386 -15.76 -0.96 4.11
C GLN A 386 -16.47 -0.43 2.87
N LYS A 387 -17.66 0.15 3.07
CA LYS A 387 -18.32 1.00 2.09
C LYS A 387 -18.00 2.46 2.44
N LEU A 388 -17.56 3.22 1.44
CA LEU A 388 -17.35 4.66 1.50
C LEU A 388 -18.47 5.30 0.68
N GLU A 389 -19.32 6.10 1.32
CA GLU A 389 -20.53 6.67 0.71
C GLU A 389 -20.59 8.19 0.91
N GLY A 390 -20.71 8.94 -0.17
CA GLY A 390 -20.73 10.40 -0.14
C GLY A 390 -20.41 11.03 -1.49
N ASP A 391 -20.12 12.33 -1.46
CA ASP A 391 -19.77 13.18 -2.59
C ASP A 391 -18.37 13.81 -2.46
N GLY A 392 -17.70 13.61 -1.32
CA GLY A 392 -16.39 14.18 -1.03
C GLY A 392 -15.20 13.35 -1.51
N TRP A 393 -14.01 13.91 -1.30
CA TRP A 393 -12.73 13.24 -1.52
C TRP A 393 -12.48 12.15 -0.49
N VAL A 394 -11.94 11.02 -0.94
CA VAL A 394 -11.35 9.98 -0.11
C VAL A 394 -9.93 9.66 -0.60
N PHE A 395 -9.08 9.30 0.34
CA PHE A 395 -7.70 8.92 0.11
C PHE A 395 -7.53 7.46 0.48
N VAL A 396 -7.09 6.67 -0.49
CA VAL A 396 -6.92 5.23 -0.37
C VAL A 396 -5.45 4.90 -0.54
N HIS A 397 -4.88 4.14 0.39
CA HIS A 397 -3.53 3.64 0.32
C HIS A 397 -3.48 2.22 -0.23
N ALA A 398 -2.54 1.99 -1.14
CA ALA A 398 -2.30 0.70 -1.78
C ALA A 398 -0.82 0.31 -1.67
N GLY A 399 -0.55 -0.84 -1.06
CA GLY A 399 0.80 -1.34 -0.79
C GLY A 399 1.59 -1.70 -2.06
N GLY A 400 2.80 -1.17 -2.16
CA GLY A 400 3.61 -1.23 -3.39
C GLY A 400 2.97 -0.48 -4.56
N THR A 401 2.92 -1.12 -5.72
CA THR A 401 2.33 -0.56 -6.95
C THR A 401 0.86 -0.92 -7.09
N VAL A 402 0.09 0.01 -7.69
CA VAL A 402 -1.33 -0.12 -8.01
C VAL A 402 -1.53 -0.60 -9.44
N VAL A 403 -2.52 -1.49 -9.62
CA VAL A 403 -3.05 -1.84 -10.93
C VAL A 403 -4.55 -1.57 -10.95
N GLU A 404 -4.98 -0.74 -11.89
CA GLU A 404 -6.40 -0.54 -12.18
C GLU A 404 -6.86 -1.51 -13.26
N ARG A 405 -8.05 -2.08 -13.10
CA ARG A 405 -8.70 -2.87 -14.14
C ARG A 405 -10.18 -2.54 -14.22
N GLU A 406 -10.67 -2.43 -15.45
CA GLU A 406 -12.09 -2.34 -15.73
C GLU A 406 -12.60 -3.71 -16.15
N LEU A 407 -13.57 -4.24 -15.40
CA LEU A 407 -14.20 -5.53 -15.66
C LEU A 407 -15.48 -5.30 -16.44
N ARG A 408 -15.67 -6.03 -17.54
CA ARG A 408 -16.94 -6.04 -18.27
C ARG A 408 -18.01 -6.80 -17.48
N ALA A 409 -19.27 -6.65 -17.88
CA ALA A 409 -20.36 -7.40 -17.28
C ALA A 409 -20.12 -8.91 -17.38
N GLY A 410 -20.12 -9.60 -16.23
CA GLY A 410 -19.83 -11.03 -16.14
C GLY A 410 -18.36 -11.43 -16.31
N GLU A 411 -17.46 -10.48 -16.59
CA GLU A 411 -16.03 -10.74 -16.59
C GLU A 411 -15.53 -11.02 -15.17
N ARG A 412 -14.76 -12.09 -15.04
CA ARG A 412 -14.27 -12.58 -13.76
C ARG A 412 -12.77 -12.39 -13.63
N LEU A 413 -12.34 -11.93 -12.46
CA LEU A 413 -10.95 -11.81 -12.08
C LEU A 413 -10.71 -12.48 -10.71
N ASP A 414 -9.86 -13.49 -10.68
CA ASP A 414 -9.43 -14.13 -9.43
C ASP A 414 -8.16 -13.45 -8.91
N VAL A 415 -8.17 -13.05 -7.64
CA VAL A 415 -7.12 -12.26 -6.99
C VAL A 415 -6.86 -12.82 -5.59
N ASP A 416 -5.60 -12.80 -5.15
CA ASP A 416 -5.30 -12.96 -3.72
C ASP A 416 -6.10 -11.95 -2.91
N THR A 417 -6.86 -12.42 -1.91
CA THR A 417 -7.81 -11.58 -1.16
C THR A 417 -7.16 -10.35 -0.55
N GLY A 418 -5.90 -10.42 -0.11
CA GLY A 418 -5.21 -9.26 0.45
C GLY A 418 -4.84 -8.21 -0.59
N CYS A 419 -4.76 -8.57 -1.87
CA CYS A 419 -4.39 -7.64 -2.94
C CYS A 419 -5.54 -6.75 -3.43
N VAL A 420 -6.76 -6.96 -2.95
CA VAL A 420 -7.91 -6.11 -3.31
C VAL A 420 -7.85 -4.84 -2.48
N VAL A 421 -7.66 -3.69 -3.12
CA VAL A 421 -7.63 -2.36 -2.45
C VAL A 421 -9.04 -1.79 -2.39
N ALA A 422 -9.67 -1.63 -3.56
CA ALA A 422 -11.01 -1.08 -3.70
C ALA A 422 -11.67 -1.56 -4.98
N TYR A 423 -12.99 -1.45 -5.06
CA TYR A 423 -13.78 -1.71 -6.26
C TYR A 423 -15.08 -0.92 -6.27
N HIS A 424 -15.60 -0.63 -7.46
CA HIS A 424 -16.94 -0.06 -7.64
C HIS A 424 -18.01 -0.99 -7.07
N ASP A 425 -19.07 -0.43 -6.49
CA ASP A 425 -20.16 -1.20 -5.85
C ASP A 425 -20.93 -2.13 -6.81
N THR A 426 -20.81 -1.89 -8.12
CA THR A 426 -21.29 -2.74 -9.21
C THR A 426 -20.50 -4.04 -9.38
N VAL A 427 -19.28 -4.12 -8.84
CA VAL A 427 -18.45 -5.33 -8.84
C VAL A 427 -18.82 -6.22 -7.66
N SER A 428 -19.20 -7.46 -7.95
CA SER A 428 -19.43 -8.46 -6.92
C SER A 428 -18.11 -9.12 -6.50
N MET A 429 -17.95 -9.36 -5.20
CA MET A 429 -16.80 -10.07 -4.65
C MET A 429 -17.25 -11.30 -3.86
N ASP A 430 -16.68 -12.44 -4.19
CA ASP A 430 -16.81 -13.68 -3.42
C ASP A 430 -15.43 -14.14 -2.92
N VAL A 431 -15.33 -14.55 -1.66
CA VAL A 431 -14.05 -14.97 -1.06
C VAL A 431 -14.10 -16.46 -0.79
N ARG A 432 -13.26 -17.21 -1.48
CA ARG A 432 -13.18 -18.67 -1.34
C ARG A 432 -11.83 -19.08 -0.82
N MET A 433 -11.84 -20.10 0.05
CA MET A 433 -10.61 -20.80 0.37
C MET A 433 -10.24 -21.67 -0.83
N VAL A 434 -9.02 -21.50 -1.35
CA VAL A 434 -8.57 -22.23 -2.52
C VAL A 434 -7.31 -23.00 -2.14
N GLY A 435 -7.40 -24.33 -2.21
CA GLY A 435 -6.33 -25.26 -1.86
C GLY A 435 -6.60 -26.07 -0.58
N GLY A 436 -6.24 -27.36 -0.64
CA GLY A 436 -6.19 -28.22 0.56
C GLY A 436 -4.96 -27.93 1.43
N VAL A 437 -4.89 -28.53 2.62
CA VAL A 437 -3.78 -28.39 3.59
C VAL A 437 -2.39 -28.48 2.93
N LYS A 438 -2.21 -29.32 1.92
CA LYS A 438 -0.95 -29.45 1.16
C LYS A 438 -0.52 -28.15 0.45
N THR A 439 -1.45 -27.37 -0.10
CA THR A 439 -1.14 -26.09 -0.77
C THR A 439 -0.71 -25.04 0.24
N MET A 440 -1.25 -25.07 1.47
CA MET A 440 -0.76 -24.22 2.57
C MET A 440 0.71 -24.50 2.92
N PHE A 441 1.14 -25.77 2.84
CA PHE A 441 2.49 -26.18 3.20
C PHE A 441 3.54 -25.93 2.11
N PHE A 442 3.15 -25.94 0.83
CA PHE A 442 4.09 -25.91 -0.30
C PHE A 442 3.95 -24.69 -1.24
N GLY A 443 2.85 -23.92 -1.19
CA GLY A 443 2.51 -22.96 -2.24
C GLY A 443 2.98 -21.53 -2.02
N GLY A 444 3.02 -21.02 -0.78
CA GLY A 444 3.36 -19.61 -0.52
C GLY A 444 2.43 -18.55 -1.16
N GLU A 445 1.42 -18.99 -1.91
CA GLU A 445 0.30 -18.23 -2.50
C GLU A 445 -0.92 -18.32 -1.57
N GLY A 446 -1.75 -17.27 -1.57
CA GLY A 446 -2.78 -17.03 -0.56
C GLY A 446 -3.79 -18.17 -0.40
N LEU A 447 -4.08 -18.54 0.86
CA LEU A 447 -5.12 -19.51 1.24
C LEU A 447 -6.53 -19.14 0.73
N PHE A 448 -6.73 -17.85 0.44
CA PHE A 448 -8.01 -17.27 0.09
C PHE A 448 -7.84 -16.49 -1.22
N LEU A 449 -8.68 -16.84 -2.20
CA LEU A 449 -8.84 -16.07 -3.43
C LEU A 449 -10.16 -15.32 -3.36
N ALA A 450 -10.11 -14.04 -3.66
CA ALA A 450 -11.25 -13.22 -3.97
C ALA A 450 -11.54 -13.34 -5.47
N THR A 451 -12.76 -13.71 -5.81
CA THR A 451 -13.31 -13.67 -7.16
C THR A 451 -14.09 -12.38 -7.32
N LEU A 452 -13.59 -11.48 -8.16
CA LEU A 452 -14.25 -10.23 -8.55
C LEU A 452 -14.99 -10.45 -9.86
N THR A 453 -16.28 -10.10 -9.94
CA THR A 453 -17.08 -10.22 -11.17
C THR A 453 -17.74 -8.89 -11.49
N GLY A 454 -17.47 -8.37 -12.69
CA GLY A 454 -17.94 -7.06 -13.16
C GLY A 454 -19.44 -7.01 -13.52
N PRO A 455 -19.93 -5.83 -13.92
CA PRO A 455 -19.16 -4.72 -14.46
C PRO A 455 -18.58 -3.77 -13.39
N GLY A 456 -17.51 -3.05 -13.71
CA GLY A 456 -16.98 -1.94 -12.91
C GLY A 456 -15.46 -1.95 -12.77
N LYS A 457 -14.92 -0.90 -12.13
CA LYS A 457 -13.48 -0.75 -11.91
C LYS A 457 -13.03 -1.40 -10.60
N VAL A 458 -11.85 -2.01 -10.62
CA VAL A 458 -11.16 -2.60 -9.47
C VAL A 458 -9.74 -2.07 -9.35
N TRP A 459 -9.29 -1.84 -8.13
CA TRP A 459 -7.93 -1.40 -7.80
C TRP A 459 -7.23 -2.49 -6.99
N LEU A 460 -6.05 -2.89 -7.46
CA LEU A 460 -5.27 -3.97 -6.88
C LEU A 460 -3.90 -3.48 -6.43
N GLN A 461 -3.37 -4.08 -5.36
CA GLN A 461 -2.05 -3.80 -4.82
C GLN A 461 -1.09 -4.98 -4.99
N SER A 462 0.16 -4.67 -5.30
CA SER A 462 1.23 -5.68 -5.46
C SER A 462 1.77 -6.22 -4.13
N LEU A 463 1.77 -5.41 -3.08
CA LEU A 463 2.35 -5.74 -1.78
C LEU A 463 1.35 -5.48 -0.66
N PRO A 464 0.36 -6.36 -0.45
CA PRO A 464 -0.59 -6.18 0.63
C PRO A 464 0.08 -6.33 1.99
N PHE A 465 -0.35 -5.53 2.96
CA PHE A 465 0.21 -5.53 4.31
C PHE A 465 0.20 -6.93 4.95
N SER A 466 -0.89 -7.68 4.76
CA SER A 466 -1.03 -9.06 5.27
C SER A 466 0.05 -10.01 4.75
N ARG A 467 0.43 -9.90 3.47
CA ARG A 467 1.51 -10.69 2.87
C ARG A 467 2.87 -10.28 3.43
N MET A 468 3.12 -8.98 3.56
CA MET A 468 4.34 -8.47 4.17
C MET A 468 4.46 -8.96 5.62
N ALA A 469 3.41 -8.80 6.42
CA ALA A 469 3.35 -9.25 7.81
C ALA A 469 3.56 -10.77 7.92
N ALA A 470 2.89 -11.57 7.08
CA ALA A 470 3.05 -13.03 7.05
C ALA A 470 4.49 -13.44 6.72
N ARG A 471 5.13 -12.77 5.75
CA ARG A 471 6.52 -13.05 5.36
C ARG A 471 7.50 -12.63 6.44
N MET A 472 7.30 -11.48 7.08
CA MET A 472 8.10 -11.04 8.23
C MET A 472 7.97 -12.04 9.39
N PHE A 473 6.75 -12.53 9.66
CA PHE A 473 6.50 -13.55 10.67
C PHE A 473 7.17 -14.90 10.32
N ALA A 474 7.05 -15.37 9.08
CA ALA A 474 7.66 -16.62 8.62
C ALA A 474 9.20 -16.56 8.61
N ALA A 475 9.77 -15.40 8.29
CA ALA A 475 11.21 -15.16 8.31
C ALA A 475 11.76 -14.84 9.72
N ALA A 476 10.88 -14.63 10.71
CA ALA A 476 11.31 -14.49 12.10
C ALA A 476 11.83 -15.86 12.59
N PRO A 477 13.08 -15.96 13.11
CA PRO A 477 13.67 -17.19 13.60
C PRO A 477 12.81 -17.75 14.71
N GLN A 478 12.27 -18.92 14.44
CA GLN A 478 11.55 -19.71 15.43
C GLN A 478 12.57 -20.17 16.46
N GLY A 479 12.60 -19.48 17.60
CA GLY A 479 13.39 -19.88 18.76
C GLY A 479 12.75 -21.10 19.41
N GLY A 480 13.01 -22.28 18.85
CA GLY A 480 12.96 -23.51 19.62
C GLY A 480 14.06 -23.44 20.68
N GLY A 481 13.66 -23.42 21.95
CA GLY A 481 14.60 -23.59 23.04
C GLY A 481 15.22 -24.97 22.92
N GLN A 482 16.44 -25.06 22.38
CA GLN A 482 17.30 -26.20 22.66
C GLN A 482 17.70 -26.11 24.13
N ALA A 483 16.92 -26.76 24.98
CA ALA A 483 17.48 -27.32 26.19
C ALA A 483 18.51 -28.36 25.73
N ARG A 484 19.79 -27.95 25.70
CA ARG A 484 20.91 -28.88 25.75
C ARG A 484 20.84 -29.58 27.10
N GLY A 485 20.12 -30.70 27.13
CA GLY A 485 20.33 -31.76 28.11
C GLY A 485 21.25 -32.79 27.47
N GLU A 486 22.42 -32.95 28.05
CA GLU A 486 23.37 -34.01 27.72
C GLU A 486 22.72 -35.40 27.88
N GLY A 487 23.10 -36.34 27.01
CA GLY A 487 23.12 -37.75 27.35
C GLY A 487 21.81 -38.55 27.23
N SER A 488 21.88 -39.55 26.35
CA SER A 488 21.15 -40.82 26.37
C SER A 488 19.84 -40.91 25.56
N VAL A 489 19.90 -41.83 24.57
CA VAL A 489 18.85 -42.26 23.65
C VAL A 489 17.71 -43.03 24.37
N LEU A 490 17.66 -43.01 25.71
CA LEU A 490 16.68 -43.72 26.54
C LEU A 490 15.63 -42.81 27.22
N GLY A 491 15.64 -41.50 26.99
CA GLY A 491 14.75 -40.53 27.67
C GLY A 491 13.27 -40.50 27.19
N GLY A 492 12.90 -41.30 26.19
CA GLY A 492 11.54 -41.36 25.66
C GLY A 492 10.58 -42.26 26.45
N LEU A 493 11.10 -43.25 27.17
CA LEU A 493 10.29 -44.26 27.88
C LEU A 493 10.09 -43.95 29.38
N GLY A 494 10.96 -43.13 30.00
CA GLY A 494 10.88 -42.82 31.43
C GLY A 494 9.80 -41.83 31.86
N ARG A 495 9.20 -41.07 30.92
CA ARG A 495 8.18 -40.04 31.24
C ARG A 495 6.73 -40.52 31.17
N ILE A 496 6.50 -41.81 30.86
CA ILE A 496 5.19 -42.46 30.92
C ILE A 496 5.00 -43.26 32.21
N LEU A 497 6.07 -43.48 33.00
CA LEU A 497 6.04 -44.30 34.22
C LEU A 497 6.25 -43.52 35.53
N ASP A 498 6.55 -42.22 35.48
CA ASP A 498 6.68 -41.41 36.68
C ASP A 498 5.41 -40.57 36.87
N GLY A 499 4.45 -41.22 37.53
CA GLY A 499 3.15 -40.69 37.87
C GLY A 499 3.19 -39.64 38.98
N ASP A 500 2.02 -39.04 39.17
CA ASP A 500 1.65 -38.12 40.25
C ASP A 500 2.35 -38.42 41.57
N ASN A 501 2.92 -37.38 42.18
CA ASN A 501 2.88 -37.18 43.62
C ASN A 501 3.00 -35.68 43.92
N GLY A 502 1.94 -35.15 44.55
CA GLY A 502 1.83 -33.75 44.93
C GLY A 502 2.75 -33.34 46.08
N PHE A 503 2.89 -32.03 46.24
CA PHE A 503 2.43 -31.24 47.39
C PHE A 503 2.49 -29.75 47.03
#